data_AF-A0A0F3M6V6-F1
#
_entry.id   AF-A0A0F3M6V6-F1
#
_cell.length_a   1.000
_cell.length_b   1.000
_cell.length_c   1.000
_cell.angle_alpha   90.00
_cell.angle_beta   90.00
_cell.angle_gamma   90.00
#
_symmetry.space_group_name_H-M   'P 1'
#
loop_
_entity.id
_entity.type
_entity.pdbx_description
1 polymer ?
#
loop_
_entity_poly.entity_id
_entity_poly.type
_entity_poly.pdbx_seq_one_letter_code
_entity_poly.pdbx_strand_id
1 'polypeptide(L)'
;MSHTIKSGDFGIQEKVNSTIIALKPFTENKGINLSCNFKNDIKDLIIVNSFQIQTVLILLIGNATNSQCREISVEVDLLPSANQKTNYRILQLIVFDNGIGISAEKVKKINNELRNLHIKSYAVLGSELLLVKPFIHEMTGKIKLESQQDKYTAFTCSIPIEVR
;
A
#
# COMPACT_ATOMS: atom_id res chain seq x y z
N MET A 1 -29.42 -10.62 -1.57
CA MET A 1 -29.45 -9.17 -1.81
C MET A 1 -28.48 -8.87 -2.93
N SER A 2 -28.98 -8.43 -4.09
CA SER A 2 -28.19 -8.07 -5.27
C SER A 2 -27.47 -6.75 -5.02
N HIS A 3 -26.15 -6.79 -4.87
CA HIS A 3 -25.35 -5.58 -4.79
C HIS A 3 -25.02 -5.08 -6.19
N THR A 4 -25.54 -3.91 -6.52
CA THR A 4 -25.19 -3.12 -7.70
C THR A 4 -23.69 -2.82 -7.68
N ILE A 5 -22.95 -3.30 -8.68
CA ILE A 5 -21.56 -2.90 -8.95
C ILE A 5 -21.57 -1.37 -9.11
N LYS A 6 -20.86 -0.66 -8.23
CA LYS A 6 -20.79 0.81 -8.31
C LYS A 6 -19.74 1.19 -9.35
N SER A 7 -19.89 2.34 -10.01
CA SER A 7 -18.82 2.86 -10.86
C SER A 7 -17.56 3.07 -10.01
N GLY A 8 -16.51 2.29 -10.26
CA GLY A 8 -15.28 2.29 -9.43
C GLY A 8 -14.88 0.94 -8.86
N ASP A 9 -15.67 -0.11 -9.08
CA ASP A 9 -15.31 -1.48 -8.77
C ASP A 9 -14.41 -2.04 -9.89
N PHE A 10 -13.15 -2.39 -9.57
CA PHE A 10 -12.18 -2.96 -10.52
C PHE A 10 -11.54 -4.21 -9.95
N GLY A 11 -11.07 -5.09 -10.84
CA GLY A 11 -10.18 -6.18 -10.43
C GLY A 11 -8.88 -5.63 -9.85
N ILE A 12 -8.48 -6.12 -8.67
CA ILE A 12 -7.27 -5.66 -7.99
C ILE A 12 -6.03 -5.71 -8.89
N GLN A 13 -5.86 -6.78 -9.68
CA GLN A 13 -4.76 -6.92 -10.63
C GLN A 13 -4.75 -5.82 -11.68
N GLU A 14 -5.89 -5.59 -12.34
CA GLU A 14 -6.04 -4.54 -13.36
C GLU A 14 -5.74 -3.16 -12.75
N LYS A 15 -6.28 -2.89 -11.56
CA LYS A 15 -6.09 -1.59 -10.91
C LYS A 15 -4.64 -1.34 -10.53
N VAL A 16 -3.98 -2.30 -9.89
CA VAL A 16 -2.56 -2.21 -9.55
C VAL A 16 -1.73 -2.04 -10.83
N ASN A 17 -1.93 -2.90 -11.83
CA ASN A 17 -1.18 -2.83 -13.10
C ASN A 17 -1.33 -1.47 -13.79
N SER A 18 -2.55 -0.97 -13.92
CA SER A 18 -2.81 0.35 -14.52
C SER A 18 -2.11 1.49 -13.76
N THR A 19 -2.05 1.39 -12.42
CA THR A 19 -1.37 2.38 -11.57
C THR A 19 0.14 2.32 -11.77
N ILE A 20 0.73 1.12 -11.83
CA ILE A 20 2.15 0.92 -12.08
C ILE A 20 2.54 1.43 -13.46
N ILE A 21 1.77 1.10 -14.50
CA ILE A 21 1.99 1.59 -15.87
C ILE A 21 1.97 3.13 -15.90
N ALA A 22 1.01 3.76 -15.22
CA ALA A 22 0.90 5.21 -15.17
C ALA A 22 2.08 5.88 -14.44
N LEU A 23 2.63 5.24 -13.40
CA LEU A 23 3.73 5.79 -12.60
C LEU A 23 5.12 5.51 -13.17
N LYS A 24 5.26 4.48 -14.01
CA LYS A 24 6.55 4.03 -14.55
C LYS A 24 7.35 5.13 -15.26
N PRO A 25 6.76 5.97 -16.14
CA PRO A 25 7.52 7.05 -16.79
C PRO A 25 8.08 8.06 -15.79
N PHE A 26 7.37 8.32 -14.69
CA PHE A 26 7.81 9.27 -13.66
C PHE A 26 8.97 8.72 -12.83
N THR A 27 8.96 7.42 -12.53
CA THR A 27 10.08 6.77 -11.82
C THR A 27 11.29 6.62 -12.74
N GLU A 28 11.09 6.25 -14.01
CA GLU A 28 12.16 6.13 -15.01
C GLU A 28 12.87 7.47 -15.25
N ASN A 29 12.14 8.59 -15.31
CA ASN A 29 12.73 9.93 -15.41
C ASN A 29 13.63 10.30 -14.22
N LYS A 30 13.46 9.64 -13.07
CA LYS A 30 14.32 9.77 -11.89
C LYS A 30 15.43 8.72 -11.83
N GLY A 31 15.53 7.82 -12.82
CA GLY A 31 16.47 6.69 -12.83
C GLY A 31 16.08 5.57 -11.86
N ILE A 32 14.80 5.46 -11.51
CA ILE A 32 14.27 4.48 -10.54
C ILE A 32 13.48 3.40 -11.30
N ASN A 33 13.86 2.14 -11.10
CA ASN A 33 13.12 1.00 -11.62
C ASN A 33 11.88 0.72 -10.75
N LEU A 34 10.70 0.68 -11.38
CA LEU A 34 9.45 0.32 -10.72
C LEU A 34 8.95 -1.03 -11.23
N SER A 35 8.74 -1.96 -10.31
CA SER A 35 8.26 -3.32 -10.59
C SER A 35 7.03 -3.67 -9.76
N CYS A 36 6.26 -4.65 -10.22
CA CYS A 36 5.12 -5.18 -9.48
C CYS A 36 5.11 -6.71 -9.59
N ASN A 37 4.80 -7.39 -8.49
CA ASN A 37 4.68 -8.84 -8.42
C ASN A 37 3.40 -9.24 -7.66
N PHE A 38 2.60 -10.11 -8.26
CA PHE A 38 1.44 -10.71 -7.61
C PHE A 38 1.85 -12.09 -7.06
N LYS A 39 1.59 -12.31 -5.76
CA LYS A 39 1.75 -13.61 -5.10
C LYS A 39 0.47 -14.41 -5.21
N ASN A 40 0.57 -15.72 -4.99
CA ASN A 40 -0.55 -16.65 -4.85
C ASN A 40 -1.65 -16.44 -5.90
N ASP A 41 -1.30 -16.59 -7.18
CA ASP A 41 -2.21 -16.74 -8.33
C ASP A 41 -3.58 -16.10 -8.08
N ILE A 42 -3.60 -14.76 -7.89
CA ILE A 42 -4.81 -13.99 -7.55
C ILE A 42 -5.76 -14.10 -8.75
N LYS A 43 -6.54 -15.18 -8.77
CA LYS A 43 -7.48 -15.54 -9.83
C LYS A 43 -8.87 -14.98 -9.57
N ASP A 44 -9.15 -14.64 -8.31
CA ASP A 44 -10.43 -14.11 -7.91
C ASP A 44 -10.51 -12.62 -8.28
N LEU A 45 -11.58 -12.25 -8.98
CA LEU A 45 -11.93 -10.84 -9.20
C LEU A 45 -12.31 -10.23 -7.86
N ILE A 46 -11.31 -9.71 -7.14
CA ILE A 46 -11.55 -8.94 -5.93
C ILE A 46 -11.99 -7.56 -6.36
N ILE A 47 -13.28 -7.30 -6.20
CA ILE A 47 -13.84 -5.96 -6.31
C ILE A 47 -13.39 -5.15 -5.10
N VAL A 48 -12.49 -4.21 -5.37
CA VAL A 48 -12.01 -3.23 -4.39
C VAL A 48 -12.46 -1.84 -4.80
N ASN A 49 -12.48 -0.92 -3.82
CA ASN A 49 -12.58 0.50 -4.15
C ASN A 49 -11.30 0.94 -4.88
N SER A 50 -11.40 0.98 -6.21
CA SER A 50 -10.30 1.32 -7.12
C SER A 50 -9.58 2.60 -6.74
N PHE A 51 -10.35 3.64 -6.41
CA PHE A 51 -9.81 4.97 -6.17
C PHE A 51 -8.92 4.99 -4.93
N GLN A 52 -9.36 4.31 -3.86
CA GLN A 52 -8.60 4.23 -2.62
C GLN A 52 -7.30 3.44 -2.80
N ILE A 53 -7.35 2.29 -3.48
CA ILE A 53 -6.15 1.48 -3.76
C ILE A 53 -5.16 2.25 -4.63
N GLN A 54 -5.62 2.87 -5.71
CA GLN A 54 -4.78 3.68 -6.57
C GLN A 54 -4.14 4.83 -5.80
N THR A 55 -4.90 5.54 -4.97
CA THR A 55 -4.40 6.66 -4.19
C THR A 55 -3.33 6.22 -3.18
N VAL A 56 -3.55 5.11 -2.48
CA VAL A 56 -2.56 4.52 -1.57
C VAL A 56 -1.26 4.21 -2.31
N LEU A 57 -1.33 3.56 -3.48
CA LEU A 57 -0.14 3.23 -4.28
C LEU A 57 0.59 4.49 -4.76
N ILE A 58 -0.12 5.49 -5.28
CA ILE A 58 0.47 6.76 -5.74
C ILE A 58 1.24 7.44 -4.61
N LEU A 59 0.64 7.54 -3.43
CA LEU A 59 1.26 8.21 -2.28
C LEU A 59 2.48 7.45 -1.76
N LEU A 60 2.40 6.12 -1.64
CA LEU A 60 3.51 5.31 -1.14
C LEU A 60 4.67 5.22 -2.15
N ILE A 61 4.38 5.03 -3.43
CA ILE A 61 5.41 5.05 -4.49
C ILE A 61 6.01 6.44 -4.58
N GLY A 62 5.20 7.50 -4.51
CA GLY A 62 5.66 8.89 -4.48
C GLY A 62 6.66 9.13 -3.34
N ASN A 63 6.33 8.69 -2.12
CA ASN A 63 7.22 8.75 -0.97
C ASN A 63 8.55 7.99 -1.23
N ALA A 64 8.48 6.79 -1.79
CA ALA A 64 9.67 6.01 -2.15
C ALA A 64 10.55 6.74 -3.18
N THR A 65 9.99 7.48 -4.13
CA THR A 65 10.82 8.26 -5.08
C THR A 65 11.64 9.38 -4.44
N ASN A 66 11.38 9.72 -3.17
CA ASN A 66 12.12 10.72 -2.41
C ASN A 66 13.19 10.09 -1.49
N SER A 67 13.32 8.76 -1.45
CA SER A 67 14.25 8.04 -0.57
C SER A 67 15.65 7.83 -1.15
N GLN A 68 15.95 8.43 -2.31
CA GLN A 68 17.19 8.19 -3.08
C GLN A 68 17.39 6.71 -3.45
N CYS A 69 16.29 5.96 -3.57
CA CYS A 69 16.31 4.59 -4.04
C CYS A 69 16.66 4.50 -5.54
N ARG A 70 17.00 3.28 -5.98
CA ARG A 70 17.11 2.93 -7.40
C ARG A 70 16.02 1.94 -7.83
N GLU A 71 15.40 1.28 -6.87
CA GLU A 71 14.39 0.26 -7.11
C GLU A 71 13.22 0.46 -6.17
N ILE A 72 12.02 0.37 -6.74
CA ILE A 72 10.75 0.28 -6.04
C ILE A 72 10.08 -1.02 -6.51
N SER A 73 9.61 -1.81 -5.56
CA SER A 73 8.80 -2.99 -5.86
C SER A 73 7.47 -2.92 -5.14
N VAL A 74 6.42 -3.28 -5.86
CA VAL A 74 5.08 -3.46 -5.31
C VAL A 74 4.77 -4.95 -5.28
N GLU A 75 4.49 -5.47 -4.10
CA GLU A 75 4.02 -6.84 -3.93
C GLU A 75 2.54 -6.83 -3.54
N VAL A 76 1.77 -7.70 -4.18
CA VAL A 76 0.34 -7.89 -3.91
C VAL A 76 0.12 -9.34 -3.54
N ASP A 77 -0.46 -9.58 -2.36
CA ASP A 77 -0.79 -10.93 -1.89
C ASP A 77 -2.20 -10.97 -1.30
N LEU A 78 -2.79 -12.17 -1.29
CA LEU A 78 -4.08 -12.46 -0.68
C LEU A 78 -3.88 -13.46 0.46
N LEU A 79 -3.78 -12.94 1.68
CA LEU A 79 -3.54 -13.75 2.86
C LEU A 79 -4.86 -14.26 3.47
N PRO A 80 -4.85 -15.44 4.11
CA PRO A 80 -6.01 -15.90 4.87
C PRO A 80 -6.36 -14.93 6.00
N SER A 81 -7.66 -14.75 6.25
CA SER A 81 -8.13 -14.04 7.44
C SER A 81 -7.76 -14.82 8.71
N ALA A 82 -7.43 -14.11 9.79
CA ALA A 82 -7.21 -14.71 11.11
C ALA A 82 -8.44 -15.48 11.61
N ASN A 83 -9.64 -15.10 11.16
CA ASN A 83 -10.86 -15.84 11.40
C ASN A 83 -11.23 -16.66 10.14
N GLN A 84 -10.83 -17.94 10.14
CA GLN A 84 -11.06 -18.85 9.01
C GLN A 84 -12.55 -19.17 8.75
N LYS A 85 -13.45 -18.77 9.65
CA LYS A 85 -14.90 -18.95 9.51
C LYS A 85 -15.58 -17.88 8.67
N THR A 86 -14.84 -16.89 8.15
CA THR A 86 -15.40 -15.82 7.33
C THR A 86 -14.92 -15.94 5.88
N ASN A 87 -15.75 -15.48 4.93
CA ASN A 87 -15.37 -15.33 3.52
C ASN A 87 -14.38 -14.15 3.31
N TYR A 88 -13.76 -13.66 4.36
CA TYR A 88 -12.81 -12.56 4.25
C TYR A 88 -11.39 -13.10 4.00
N ARG A 89 -10.64 -12.30 3.26
CA ARG A 89 -9.19 -12.41 3.11
C ARG A 89 -8.57 -11.07 3.44
N ILE A 90 -7.25 -11.07 3.61
CA ILE A 90 -6.47 -9.85 3.78
C ILE A 90 -5.74 -9.59 2.47
N LEU A 91 -6.17 -8.55 1.75
CA LEU A 91 -5.38 -8.00 0.66
C LEU A 91 -4.16 -7.31 1.27
N GLN A 92 -2.99 -7.85 1.00
CA GLN A 92 -1.72 -7.28 1.40
C GLN A 92 -1.10 -6.54 0.21
N LEU A 93 -0.78 -5.26 0.42
CA LEU A 93 -0.02 -4.45 -0.52
C LEU A 93 1.28 -4.03 0.17
N ILE A 94 2.42 -4.40 -0.40
CA ILE A 94 3.74 -4.01 0.10
C ILE A 94 4.38 -3.09 -0.93
N VAL A 95 4.75 -1.88 -0.52
CA VAL A 95 5.58 -0.98 -1.32
C VAL A 95 6.95 -0.94 -0.67
N PHE A 96 7.94 -1.50 -1.34
CA PHE A 96 9.33 -1.57 -0.91
C PHE A 96 10.20 -0.64 -1.75
N ASP A 97 11.16 0.02 -1.12
CA ASP A 97 12.25 0.73 -1.77
C ASP A 97 13.61 0.43 -1.12
N ASN A 98 14.66 0.43 -1.93
CA ASN A 98 16.05 0.22 -1.49
C ASN A 98 16.79 1.54 -1.18
N GLY A 99 16.06 2.57 -0.74
CA GLY A 99 16.64 3.88 -0.46
C GLY A 99 17.36 3.97 0.88
N ILE A 100 17.61 5.20 1.33
CA ILE A 100 18.35 5.53 2.56
C ILE A 100 17.70 5.03 3.87
N GLY A 101 16.49 4.49 3.80
CA GLY A 101 15.78 3.99 4.98
C GLY A 101 15.47 5.06 6.04
N ILE A 102 15.07 4.60 7.21
CA ILE A 102 14.58 5.41 8.32
C ILE A 102 15.18 4.83 9.62
N SER A 103 15.65 5.71 10.51
CA SER A 103 16.21 5.29 11.81
C SER A 103 15.18 4.54 12.65
N ALA A 104 15.63 3.55 13.43
CA ALA A 104 14.74 2.72 14.24
C ALA A 104 13.87 3.52 15.21
N GLU A 105 14.38 4.62 15.77
CA GLU A 105 13.61 5.52 16.63
C GLU A 105 12.47 6.20 15.85
N LYS A 106 12.75 6.71 14.65
CA LYS A 106 11.75 7.37 13.80
C LYS A 106 10.73 6.36 13.28
N VAL A 107 11.14 5.14 12.92
CA VAL A 107 10.22 4.04 12.58
C VAL A 107 9.25 3.73 13.72
N LYS A 108 9.73 3.65 14.97
CA LYS A 108 8.87 3.44 16.14
C LYS A 108 7.85 4.58 16.30
N LYS A 109 8.26 5.83 16.16
CA LYS A 109 7.37 7.00 16.23
C LYS A 109 6.31 6.98 15.12
N ILE A 110 6.71 6.72 13.88
CA ILE A 110 5.79 6.61 12.73
C ILE A 110 4.77 5.48 12.96
N ASN A 111 5.22 4.28 13.32
CA ASN A 111 4.31 3.16 13.57
C ASN A 111 3.34 3.41 14.75
N ASN A 112 3.77 4.14 15.78
CA ASN A 112 2.87 4.58 16.85
C ASN A 112 1.76 5.50 16.31
N GLU A 113 2.11 6.47 15.48
CA GLU A 113 1.14 7.38 14.87
C GLU A 113 0.21 6.69 13.87
N LEU A 114 0.71 5.72 13.09
CA LEU A 114 -0.10 4.94 12.16
C LEU A 114 -1.16 4.09 12.88
N ARG A 115 -0.87 3.61 14.10
CA ARG A 115 -1.83 2.83 14.92
C ARG A 115 -2.92 3.67 15.58
N ASN A 116 -2.70 4.97 15.77
CA ASN A 116 -3.70 5.84 16.38
C ASN A 116 -4.89 6.06 15.43
N LEU A 117 -6.12 6.10 15.92
CA LEU A 117 -7.29 6.43 15.08
C LEU A 117 -7.27 7.89 14.60
N HIS A 118 -6.94 8.81 15.51
CA HIS A 118 -6.74 10.23 15.20
C HIS A 118 -5.24 10.51 15.04
N ILE A 119 -4.86 11.27 14.01
CA ILE A 119 -3.46 11.71 13.84
C ILE A 119 -3.15 12.73 14.94
N LYS A 120 -2.16 12.43 15.78
CA LYS A 120 -1.78 13.30 16.90
C LYS A 120 -0.59 14.19 16.54
N SER A 121 0.33 13.68 15.72
CA SER A 121 1.52 14.43 15.30
C SER A 121 1.77 14.37 13.80
N TYR A 122 1.33 15.41 13.10
CA TYR A 122 1.58 15.63 11.67
C TYR A 122 3.07 15.68 11.32
N ALA A 123 3.90 16.23 12.23
CA ALA A 123 5.34 16.35 12.05
C ALA A 123 6.07 15.00 12.00
N VAL A 124 5.50 13.94 12.58
CA VAL A 124 6.15 12.62 12.68
C VAL A 124 5.99 11.80 11.39
N LEU A 125 4.83 11.88 10.73
CA LEU A 125 4.51 11.06 9.56
C LEU A 125 5.12 11.57 8.25
N GLY A 126 5.31 12.89 8.13
CA GLY A 126 5.57 13.52 6.83
C GLY A 126 4.27 13.70 6.02
N SER A 127 4.29 14.60 5.03
CA SER A 127 3.10 15.03 4.28
C SER A 127 2.39 13.91 3.53
N GLU A 128 3.15 13.04 2.86
CA GLU A 128 2.63 12.04 1.95
C GLU A 128 2.00 10.86 2.72
N LEU A 129 2.66 10.41 3.79
CA LEU A 129 2.17 9.31 4.63
C LEU A 129 0.94 9.70 5.46
N LEU A 130 0.81 10.98 5.80
CA LEU A 130 -0.39 11.54 6.43
C LEU A 130 -1.63 11.32 5.55
N LEU A 131 -1.50 11.55 4.25
CA LEU A 131 -2.60 11.43 3.28
C LEU A 131 -3.02 9.98 3.04
N VAL A 132 -2.13 9.01 3.24
CA VAL A 132 -2.43 7.58 3.07
C VAL A 132 -3.41 7.07 4.13
N LYS A 133 -3.29 7.56 5.36
CA LYS A 133 -3.96 6.98 6.53
C LYS A 133 -5.50 7.02 6.45
N PRO A 134 -6.16 8.12 6.03
CA PRO A 134 -7.61 8.14 5.83
C PRO A 134 -8.10 7.05 4.88
N PHE A 135 -7.44 6.86 3.73
CA PHE A 135 -7.83 5.84 2.75
C PHE A 135 -7.71 4.42 3.29
N ILE A 136 -6.62 4.11 3.99
CA ILE A 136 -6.45 2.81 4.63
C ILE A 136 -7.52 2.58 5.70
N HIS A 137 -7.85 3.60 6.49
CA HIS A 137 -8.86 3.50 7.53
C HIS A 137 -10.28 3.35 6.96
N GLU A 138 -10.63 4.07 5.90
CA GLU A 138 -11.91 3.91 5.18
C GLU A 138 -12.10 2.50 4.63
N MET A 139 -11.01 1.85 4.21
CA MET A 139 -11.01 0.44 3.82
C MET A 139 -10.96 -0.54 5.00
N THR A 140 -11.11 -0.06 6.24
CA THR A 140 -10.95 -0.84 7.49
C THR A 140 -9.59 -1.55 7.62
N GLY A 141 -8.60 -1.05 6.89
CA GLY A 141 -7.27 -1.61 6.79
C GLY A 141 -6.32 -1.13 7.87
N LYS A 142 -5.10 -1.68 7.82
CA LYS A 142 -3.97 -1.30 8.66
C LYS A 142 -2.76 -1.02 7.78
N ILE A 143 -1.91 -0.11 8.21
CA ILE A 143 -0.63 0.18 7.58
C ILE A 143 0.49 0.07 8.61
N LYS A 144 1.60 -0.54 8.21
CA LYS A 144 2.83 -0.70 9.00
C LYS A 144 4.03 -0.28 8.17
N LEU A 145 5.01 0.32 8.83
CA LEU A 145 6.32 0.64 8.28
C LEU A 145 7.37 -0.31 8.85
N GLU A 146 8.19 -0.88 7.97
CA GLU A 146 9.46 -1.52 8.30
C GLU A 146 10.57 -0.83 7.53
N SER A 147 11.68 -0.53 8.19
CA SER A 147 12.79 0.16 7.53
C SER A 147 14.09 -0.05 8.29
N GLN A 148 15.18 -0.13 7.55
CA GLN A 148 16.52 -0.09 8.09
C GLN A 148 17.27 1.09 7.45
N GLN A 149 17.83 1.95 8.30
CA GLN A 149 18.66 3.07 7.87
C GLN A 149 19.81 2.59 6.98
N ASP A 150 20.04 3.35 5.91
CA ASP A 150 20.98 3.12 4.81
C ASP A 150 20.77 1.80 4.05
N LYS A 151 19.55 1.23 4.09
CA LYS A 151 19.24 -0.01 3.38
C LYS A 151 17.90 -0.02 2.65
N TYR A 152 16.79 0.16 3.37
CA TYR A 152 15.47 -0.02 2.78
C TYR A 152 14.33 0.60 3.58
N THR A 153 13.20 0.77 2.92
CA THR A 153 11.90 1.08 3.52
C THR A 153 10.82 0.19 2.90
N ALA A 154 9.88 -0.29 3.70
CA ALA A 154 8.76 -1.11 3.27
C ALA A 154 7.49 -0.68 4.01
N PHE A 155 6.48 -0.25 3.26
CA PHE A 155 5.14 -0.03 3.78
C PHE A 155 4.26 -1.24 3.46
N THR A 156 3.67 -1.83 4.49
CA THR A 156 2.72 -2.94 4.35
C THR A 156 1.32 -2.44 4.70
N CYS A 157 0.42 -2.44 3.72
CA CYS A 157 -1.00 -2.22 3.91
C CYS A 157 -1.72 -3.57 3.95
N SER A 158 -2.64 -3.74 4.89
CA SER A 158 -3.43 -4.96 5.09
C SER A 158 -4.89 -4.59 5.14
N ILE A 159 -5.64 -4.94 4.10
CA ILE A 159 -7.01 -4.50 3.88
C ILE A 159 -7.93 -5.73 3.93
N PRO A 160 -8.85 -5.80 4.91
CA PRO A 160 -9.88 -6.83 4.92
C PRO A 160 -10.78 -6.68 3.70
N ILE A 161 -10.95 -7.75 2.95
CA ILE A 161 -11.81 -7.81 1.77
C ILE A 161 -12.69 -9.04 1.83
N GLU A 162 -13.96 -8.90 1.46
CA GLU A 162 -14.87 -10.02 1.28
C GLU A 162 -14.57 -10.66 -0.08
N VAL A 163 -14.25 -11.96 -0.08
CA VAL A 163 -14.04 -12.74 -1.30
C VAL A 163 -15.31 -13.55 -1.55
N ARG A 164 -15.87 -13.43 -2.75
CA ARG A 164 -17.12 -14.08 -3.15
C ARG A 164 -16.89 -15.12 -4.22
#